data_AF-A0A101XDY9-F1
#
_entry.id   AF-A0A101XDY9-F1
#
_cell.length_a   1.000
_cell.length_b   1.000
_cell.length_c   1.000
_cell.angle_alpha   90.00
_cell.angle_beta   90.00
_cell.angle_gamma   90.00
#
_symmetry.space_group_name_H-M   'P 1'
#
loop_
_entity.id
_entity.type
_entity.pdbx_description
1 polymer ?
#
loop_
_entity_poly.entity_id
_entity_poly.type
_entity_poly.pdbx_seq_one_letter_code
_entity_poly.pdbx_strand_id
1 'polypeptide(L)'
;MPLTVVVGGFFGDEGKGKVISYLSLVDKPDICVRTGSINAGHTVNLGGRTWRVRIIPSCFPNTQTRLMIAPGALLSIPVLMREVEETGARGRVWVDYSTGVIEDRHVEAERSDEYLMKTIGSTGQGVGMATVDRVLRRLRLARDFKELSGMLTDVPREVDESLGRGGLVVVEGTQGTFLSLYHGTYPYVTSRDTTASGVLSEVGVSPRSVSDIVLVFKAFVSRVGAGELPGELKPEEAEARGWVERGTVTGRLRRVAPFNVELAKRAVMLNKPTQIAITKLDALFPGARGKRSWGELPAEARRWVNWVSEELGVPVTLIGTGEDAMDMVDLRRGEAA
;
A
#
# COMPACT_ATOMS: atom_id res chain seq x y z
N MET A 1 -4.15 -22.01 3.70
CA MET A 1 -4.22 -21.61 2.28
C MET A 1 -4.21 -20.08 2.25
N PRO A 2 -3.05 -19.46 2.49
CA PRO A 2 -3.07 -18.06 2.88
C PRO A 2 -3.13 -17.13 1.67
N LEU A 3 -4.32 -16.56 1.47
CA LEU A 3 -4.42 -15.23 0.91
C LEU A 3 -4.19 -14.22 2.03
N THR A 4 -3.18 -13.38 1.86
CA THR A 4 -2.82 -12.29 2.76
C THR A 4 -3.14 -10.95 2.11
N VAL A 5 -3.99 -10.14 2.74
CA VAL A 5 -4.29 -8.78 2.30
C VAL A 5 -3.45 -7.79 3.11
N VAL A 6 -2.73 -6.88 2.44
CA VAL A 6 -1.93 -5.84 3.09
C VAL A 6 -2.55 -4.46 2.81
N VAL A 7 -3.02 -3.77 3.86
CA VAL A 7 -3.69 -2.46 3.77
C VAL A 7 -3.10 -1.46 4.76
N GLY A 8 -3.29 -0.16 4.50
CA GLY A 8 -2.74 0.92 5.32
C GLY A 8 -3.73 1.34 6.41
N GLY A 9 -3.24 1.55 7.63
CA GLY A 9 -4.07 1.92 8.78
C GLY A 9 -4.32 3.41 8.97
N PHE A 10 -3.60 4.29 8.26
CA PHE A 10 -3.74 5.75 8.40
C PHE A 10 -4.10 6.42 7.07
N PHE A 11 -3.37 7.48 6.68
CA PHE A 11 -3.63 8.29 5.50
C PHE A 11 -2.70 7.92 4.33
N GLY A 12 -2.25 6.67 4.25
CA GLY A 12 -1.26 6.23 3.28
C GLY A 12 0.16 6.42 3.79
N ASP A 13 1.13 6.02 2.96
CA ASP A 13 2.57 6.16 3.25
C ASP A 13 3.09 5.40 4.47
N GLU A 14 2.34 4.41 4.97
CA GLU A 14 2.70 3.63 6.15
C GLU A 14 3.80 2.58 5.91
N GLY A 15 4.40 2.55 4.72
CA GLY A 15 5.45 1.59 4.38
C GLY A 15 4.95 0.21 3.92
N LYS A 16 3.72 0.13 3.37
CA LYS A 16 3.20 -1.11 2.76
C LYS A 16 4.16 -1.75 1.74
N GLY A 17 4.83 -0.93 0.92
CA GLY A 17 5.81 -1.41 -0.05
C GLY A 17 6.94 -2.23 0.59
N LYS A 18 7.47 -1.75 1.73
CA LYS A 18 8.48 -2.46 2.52
C LYS A 18 7.94 -3.78 3.09
N VAL A 19 6.74 -3.74 3.68
CA VAL A 19 6.10 -4.96 4.24
C VAL A 19 5.94 -6.00 3.14
N ILE A 20 5.41 -5.61 1.99
CA ILE A 20 5.13 -6.53 0.87
C ILE A 20 6.42 -7.03 0.22
N SER A 21 7.44 -6.19 0.06
CA SER A 21 8.73 -6.63 -0.45
C SER A 21 9.41 -7.61 0.52
N TYR A 22 9.30 -7.40 1.83
CA TYR A 22 9.73 -8.37 2.84
C TYR A 22 9.00 -9.70 2.69
N LEU A 23 7.66 -9.69 2.71
CA LEU A 23 6.83 -10.89 2.52
C LEU A 23 7.19 -11.63 1.23
N SER A 24 7.48 -10.90 0.15
CA SER A 24 7.87 -11.52 -1.12
C SER A 24 9.17 -12.31 -1.02
N LEU A 25 10.13 -11.85 -0.22
CA LEU A 25 11.44 -12.49 -0.05
C LEU A 25 11.37 -13.68 0.91
N VAL A 26 10.60 -13.57 1.99
CA VAL A 26 10.54 -14.60 3.04
C VAL A 26 9.47 -15.65 2.83
N ASP A 27 8.30 -15.26 2.34
CA ASP A 27 7.14 -16.15 2.15
C ASP A 27 7.01 -16.62 0.70
N LYS A 28 7.66 -15.94 -0.25
CA LYS A 28 7.75 -16.31 -1.68
C LYS A 28 6.38 -16.65 -2.31
N PRO A 29 5.43 -15.71 -2.32
CA PRO A 29 4.09 -15.98 -2.83
C PRO A 29 4.11 -16.32 -4.33
N ASP A 30 3.20 -17.18 -4.76
CA ASP A 30 3.03 -17.54 -6.17
C ASP A 30 2.51 -16.34 -6.96
N ILE A 31 1.54 -15.63 -6.38
CA ILE A 31 0.87 -14.48 -6.98
C ILE A 31 0.92 -13.30 -6.02
N CYS A 32 1.22 -12.12 -6.57
CA CYS A 32 1.08 -10.85 -5.87
C CYS A 32 0.24 -9.90 -6.70
N VAL A 33 -0.91 -9.47 -6.16
CA VAL A 33 -1.89 -8.65 -6.88
C VAL A 33 -1.87 -7.22 -6.38
N ARG A 34 -1.62 -6.26 -7.27
CA ARG A 34 -1.76 -4.83 -6.99
C ARG A 34 -3.20 -4.38 -7.25
N THR A 35 -3.77 -3.71 -6.25
CA THR A 35 -4.99 -2.89 -6.39
C THR A 35 -4.61 -1.42 -6.43
N GLY A 36 -5.58 -0.53 -6.61
CA GLY A 36 -5.28 0.90 -6.55
C GLY A 36 -5.20 1.58 -7.89
N SER A 37 -4.47 2.69 -7.86
CA SER A 37 -4.12 3.46 -9.04
C SER A 37 -2.77 4.16 -8.85
N ILE A 38 -2.32 4.82 -9.91
CA ILE A 38 -1.01 5.49 -10.02
C ILE A 38 -0.85 6.73 -9.14
N ASN A 39 -1.88 7.10 -8.37
CA ASN A 39 -1.82 8.17 -7.37
C ASN A 39 -1.21 7.72 -6.03
N ALA A 40 -0.96 6.42 -5.83
CA ALA A 40 -0.12 5.91 -4.74
C ALA A 40 1.17 5.31 -5.29
N GLY A 41 2.29 5.62 -4.64
CA GLY A 41 3.58 5.02 -4.91
C GLY A 41 4.09 4.27 -3.69
N HIS A 42 4.58 3.05 -3.90
CA HIS A 42 5.24 2.26 -2.88
C HIS A 42 6.75 2.29 -3.12
N THR A 43 7.48 2.59 -2.05
CA THR A 43 8.95 2.58 -2.08
C THR A 43 9.43 1.21 -1.63
N VAL A 44 10.29 0.60 -2.42
CA VAL A 44 11.01 -0.63 -2.07
C VAL A 44 12.49 -0.30 -2.05
N ASN A 45 13.15 -0.54 -0.92
CA ASN A 45 14.61 -0.49 -0.83
C ASN A 45 15.13 -1.89 -0.60
N LEU A 46 16.11 -2.30 -1.40
CA LEU A 46 16.73 -3.61 -1.26
C LEU A 46 18.17 -3.55 -1.78
N GLY A 47 19.13 -3.94 -0.95
CA GLY A 47 20.53 -4.05 -1.35
C GLY A 47 21.12 -2.71 -1.82
N GLY A 48 20.75 -1.61 -1.14
CA GLY A 48 21.21 -0.25 -1.45
C GLY A 48 20.57 0.39 -2.69
N ARG A 49 19.61 -0.28 -3.34
CA ARG A 49 18.83 0.29 -4.45
C ARG A 49 17.43 0.65 -3.98
N THR A 50 16.88 1.73 -4.54
CA THR A 50 15.55 2.25 -4.23
C THR A 50 14.69 2.27 -5.49
N TRP A 51 13.53 1.63 -5.43
CA TRP A 51 12.50 1.67 -6.45
C TRP A 51 11.26 2.39 -5.92
N ARG A 52 10.59 3.13 -6.80
CA ARG A 52 9.36 3.86 -6.51
C ARG A 52 8.28 3.41 -7.50
N VAL A 53 7.61 2.32 -7.17
CA VAL A 53 6.62 1.69 -8.05
C VAL A 53 5.22 2.19 -7.75
N ARG A 54 4.39 2.32 -8.77
CA ARG A 54 3.00 2.78 -8.66
C ARG A 54 2.01 1.73 -9.13
N ILE A 55 2.40 0.95 -10.14
CA ILE A 55 1.59 -0.11 -10.76
C ILE A 55 2.18 -1.48 -10.46
N ILE A 56 3.50 -1.65 -10.61
CA ILE A 56 4.11 -2.96 -10.35
C ILE A 56 3.96 -3.32 -8.86
N PRO A 57 3.42 -4.51 -8.53
CA PRO A 57 3.36 -4.97 -7.14
C PRO A 57 4.75 -4.99 -6.50
N SER A 58 4.83 -4.61 -5.23
CA SER A 58 6.08 -4.50 -4.46
C SER A 58 6.74 -5.86 -4.20
N CYS A 59 6.10 -6.96 -4.59
CA CYS A 59 6.68 -8.31 -4.59
C CYS A 59 7.68 -8.57 -5.72
N PHE A 60 7.94 -7.59 -6.61
CA PHE A 60 8.87 -7.75 -7.72
C PHE A 60 10.28 -8.25 -7.35
N PRO A 61 10.85 -8.05 -6.13
CA PRO A 61 12.15 -8.62 -5.78
C PRO A 61 12.21 -10.15 -5.85
N ASN A 62 11.09 -10.85 -5.60
CA ASN A 62 11.01 -12.28 -5.87
C ASN A 62 10.72 -12.51 -7.36
N THR A 63 11.70 -13.06 -8.08
CA THR A 63 11.60 -13.29 -9.52
C THR A 63 10.66 -14.45 -9.88
N GLN A 64 10.30 -15.30 -8.92
CA GLN A 64 9.37 -16.41 -9.11
C GLN A 64 7.90 -15.98 -8.97
N THR A 65 7.62 -14.87 -8.29
CA THR A 65 6.25 -14.38 -8.09
C THR A 65 5.68 -13.81 -9.38
N ARG A 66 4.47 -14.24 -9.73
CA ARG A 66 3.64 -13.63 -10.77
C ARG A 66 3.03 -12.33 -10.24
N LEU A 67 3.24 -11.25 -10.98
CA LEU A 67 2.82 -9.92 -10.60
C LEU A 67 1.55 -9.56 -11.37
N MET A 68 0.44 -9.34 -10.66
CA MET A 68 -0.86 -9.16 -11.28
C MET A 68 -1.47 -7.79 -10.96
N ILE A 69 -2.19 -7.20 -11.91
CA ILE A 69 -2.95 -5.97 -11.73
C ILE A 69 -4.44 -6.29 -11.74
N ALA A 70 -5.12 -5.94 -10.65
CA ALA A 70 -6.51 -6.32 -10.40
C ALA A 70 -7.51 -5.67 -11.38
N PRO A 71 -8.67 -6.30 -11.68
CA PRO A 71 -9.72 -5.72 -12.51
C PRO A 71 -10.21 -4.37 -11.98
N GLY A 72 -10.31 -4.21 -10.65
CA GLY A 72 -10.70 -2.96 -10.01
C GLY A 72 -9.68 -1.82 -10.08
N ALA A 73 -8.44 -2.10 -10.48
CA ALA A 73 -7.39 -1.10 -10.54
C ALA A 73 -7.55 -0.14 -11.74
N LEU A 74 -6.78 0.94 -11.69
CA LEU A 74 -6.57 1.86 -12.81
C LEU A 74 -5.06 1.98 -13.09
N LEU A 75 -4.67 1.94 -14.36
CA LEU A 75 -3.26 2.01 -14.76
C LEU A 75 -3.00 3.07 -15.82
N SER A 76 -1.75 3.50 -15.95
CA SER A 76 -1.26 4.24 -17.10
C SER A 76 -0.26 3.36 -17.85
N ILE A 77 -0.46 3.14 -19.15
CA ILE A 77 0.37 2.25 -19.97
C ILE A 77 1.84 2.73 -19.97
N PRO A 78 2.17 4.02 -20.20
CA PRO A 78 3.54 4.50 -20.12
C PRO A 78 4.20 4.26 -18.76
N VAL A 79 3.44 4.43 -17.66
CA VAL A 79 3.93 4.18 -16.31
C VAL A 79 4.20 2.70 -16.09
N LEU A 80 3.31 1.82 -16.55
CA LEU A 80 3.45 0.37 -16.43
C LEU A 80 4.70 -0.10 -17.17
N MET A 81 4.84 0.27 -18.45
CA MET A 81 5.98 -0.18 -19.28
C MET A 81 7.32 0.29 -18.70
N ARG A 82 7.40 1.52 -18.19
CA ARG A 82 8.60 2.01 -17.51
C ARG A 82 8.92 1.20 -16.27
N GLU A 83 7.93 0.94 -15.41
CA GLU A 83 8.14 0.18 -14.17
C GLU A 83 8.49 -1.29 -14.45
N VAL A 84 7.96 -1.91 -15.51
CA VAL A 84 8.34 -3.27 -15.95
C VAL A 84 9.85 -3.35 -16.22
N GLU A 85 10.40 -2.37 -16.93
CA GLU A 85 11.83 -2.32 -17.24
C GLU A 85 12.67 -1.98 -16.00
N GLU A 86 12.30 -0.95 -15.23
CA GLU A 86 13.02 -0.52 -14.01
C GLU A 86 13.11 -1.63 -12.94
N THR A 87 12.12 -2.51 -12.87
CA THR A 87 12.03 -3.60 -11.89
C THR A 87 12.52 -4.95 -12.43
N GLY A 88 12.86 -5.04 -13.72
CA GLY A 88 13.20 -6.32 -14.37
C GLY A 88 12.04 -7.34 -14.32
N ALA A 89 10.80 -6.86 -14.41
CA ALA A 89 9.60 -7.67 -14.26
C ALA A 89 9.06 -8.24 -15.58
N ARG A 90 9.80 -8.09 -16.69
CA ARG A 90 9.39 -8.55 -18.02
C ARG A 90 9.08 -10.06 -18.01
N GLY A 91 7.97 -10.44 -18.64
CA GLY A 91 7.55 -11.85 -18.76
C GLY A 91 6.79 -12.43 -17.56
N ARG A 92 6.57 -11.66 -16.50
CA ARG A 92 5.85 -12.12 -15.30
C ARG A 92 4.82 -11.12 -14.75
N VAL A 93 4.53 -10.08 -15.52
CA VAL A 93 3.49 -9.09 -15.23
C VAL A 93 2.25 -9.41 -16.04
N TRP A 94 1.11 -9.46 -15.35
CA TRP A 94 -0.19 -9.78 -15.92
C TRP A 94 -1.20 -8.72 -15.52
N VAL A 95 -2.06 -8.33 -16.43
CA VAL A 95 -3.06 -7.27 -16.25
C VAL A 95 -4.43 -7.87 -16.49
N ASP A 96 -5.37 -7.69 -15.57
CA ASP A 96 -6.72 -8.12 -15.83
C ASP A 96 -7.30 -7.37 -17.04
N TYR A 97 -7.94 -8.09 -17.96
CA TYR A 97 -8.53 -7.50 -19.17
C TYR A 97 -9.58 -6.40 -18.89
N SER A 98 -10.12 -6.35 -17.66
CA SER A 98 -11.09 -5.36 -17.17
C SER A 98 -10.45 -4.20 -16.39
N THR A 99 -9.12 -4.16 -16.26
CA THR A 99 -8.43 -3.04 -15.62
C THR A 99 -8.66 -1.76 -16.40
N GLY A 100 -9.01 -0.65 -15.75
CA GLY A 100 -9.26 0.62 -16.44
C GLY A 100 -7.96 1.33 -16.83
N VAL A 101 -7.94 1.98 -18.00
CA VAL A 101 -6.76 2.70 -18.51
C VAL A 101 -6.96 4.21 -18.39
N ILE A 102 -6.03 4.86 -17.70
CA ILE A 102 -5.94 6.31 -17.58
C ILE A 102 -5.27 6.85 -18.84
N GLU A 103 -6.09 7.50 -19.66
CA GLU A 103 -5.68 8.28 -20.84
C GLU A 103 -5.32 9.74 -20.49
N ASP A 104 -4.56 10.42 -21.35
CA ASP A 104 -4.07 11.79 -21.14
C ASP A 104 -5.21 12.80 -20.90
N ARG A 105 -6.35 12.63 -21.58
CA ARG A 105 -7.55 13.46 -21.36
C ARG A 105 -8.03 13.48 -19.91
N HIS A 106 -7.84 12.38 -19.17
CA HIS A 106 -8.20 12.33 -17.74
C HIS A 106 -7.21 13.14 -16.90
N VAL A 107 -5.92 13.06 -17.24
CA VAL A 107 -4.84 13.78 -16.56
C VAL A 107 -5.02 15.28 -16.77
N GLU A 108 -5.27 15.70 -18.01
CA GLU A 108 -5.55 17.08 -18.37
C GLU A 108 -6.79 17.61 -17.66
N ALA A 109 -7.91 16.88 -17.74
CA ALA A 109 -9.16 17.28 -17.08
C ALA A 109 -8.99 17.41 -15.56
N GLU A 110 -8.27 16.50 -14.89
CA GLU A 110 -8.02 16.60 -13.46
C GLU A 110 -7.13 17.81 -13.11
N ARG A 111 -6.11 18.09 -13.92
CA ARG A 111 -5.19 19.22 -13.69
C ARG A 111 -5.84 20.59 -13.97
N SER A 112 -6.82 20.63 -14.85
CA SER A 112 -7.59 21.83 -15.16
C SER A 112 -8.69 22.12 -14.13
N ASP A 113 -9.05 21.17 -13.28
CA ASP A 113 -10.04 21.35 -12.22
C ASP A 113 -9.42 22.03 -10.99
N GLU A 114 -9.77 23.29 -10.75
CA GLU A 114 -9.23 24.06 -9.64
C GLU A 114 -9.64 23.50 -8.27
N TYR A 115 -10.85 22.95 -8.14
CA TYR A 115 -11.31 22.38 -6.88
C TYR A 115 -10.48 21.14 -6.51
N LEU A 116 -10.27 20.22 -7.45
CA LEU A 116 -9.45 19.03 -7.23
C LEU A 116 -7.98 19.39 -6.96
N MET A 117 -7.40 20.33 -7.70
CA MET A 117 -5.99 20.66 -7.56
C MET A 117 -5.68 21.54 -6.34
N LYS A 118 -6.50 22.57 -6.06
CA LYS A 118 -6.24 23.54 -4.98
C LYS A 118 -6.93 23.17 -3.67
N THR A 119 -8.17 22.68 -3.71
CA THR A 119 -8.94 22.40 -2.48
C THR A 119 -8.63 21.01 -1.95
N ILE A 120 -8.76 19.98 -2.79
CA ILE A 120 -8.48 18.59 -2.37
C ILE A 120 -6.96 18.34 -2.32
N GLY A 121 -6.22 18.89 -3.27
CA GLY A 121 -4.81 18.60 -3.45
C GLY A 121 -4.59 17.25 -4.13
N SER A 122 -5.32 16.99 -5.23
CA SER A 122 -5.15 15.79 -6.04
C SER A 122 -3.72 15.63 -6.54
N THR A 123 -3.35 14.40 -6.91
CA THR A 123 -2.05 14.07 -7.50
C THR A 123 -1.92 14.50 -8.97
N GLY A 124 -3.02 14.88 -9.63
CA GLY A 124 -3.02 15.28 -11.04
C GLY A 124 -2.54 14.16 -11.97
N GLN A 125 -3.01 12.94 -11.70
CA GLN A 125 -2.65 11.71 -12.42
C GLN A 125 -3.85 11.13 -13.21
N GLY A 126 -4.97 11.85 -13.30
CA GLY A 126 -6.18 11.44 -14.00
C GLY A 126 -7.04 10.42 -13.26
N VAL A 127 -6.73 10.10 -12.00
CA VAL A 127 -7.40 9.00 -11.28
C VAL A 127 -8.87 9.32 -11.02
N GLY A 128 -9.18 10.50 -10.49
CA GLY A 128 -10.56 10.90 -10.24
C GLY A 128 -11.40 10.90 -11.52
N MET A 129 -10.88 11.49 -12.60
CA MET A 129 -11.58 11.58 -13.88
C MET A 129 -11.76 10.22 -14.55
N ALA A 130 -10.76 9.34 -14.50
CA ALA A 130 -10.91 7.97 -14.98
C ALA A 130 -11.93 7.18 -14.14
N THR A 131 -11.99 7.39 -12.82
CA THR A 131 -13.03 6.81 -11.98
C THR A 131 -14.42 7.30 -12.37
N VAL A 132 -14.60 8.60 -12.66
CA VAL A 132 -15.89 9.14 -13.15
C VAL A 132 -16.31 8.42 -14.44
N ASP A 133 -15.41 8.30 -15.41
CA ASP A 133 -15.70 7.58 -16.66
C ASP A 133 -16.01 6.10 -16.41
N ARG A 134 -15.36 5.46 -15.44
CA ARG A 134 -15.65 4.06 -15.06
C ARG A 134 -17.06 3.93 -14.50
N VAL A 135 -17.44 4.83 -13.59
CA VAL A 135 -18.78 4.87 -12.98
C VAL A 135 -19.86 5.12 -14.04
N LEU A 136 -19.58 5.98 -15.03
CA LEU A 136 -20.47 6.26 -16.17
C LEU A 136 -20.42 5.21 -17.29
N ARG A 137 -19.61 4.15 -17.15
CA ARG A 137 -19.39 3.07 -18.13
C ARG A 137 -18.85 3.56 -19.49
N ARG A 138 -17.99 4.57 -19.45
CA ARG A 138 -17.31 5.17 -20.62
C ARG A 138 -15.81 4.90 -20.67
N LEU A 139 -15.22 4.48 -19.56
CA LEU A 139 -13.79 4.21 -19.49
C LEU A 139 -13.40 3.02 -20.37
N ARG A 140 -12.32 3.17 -21.13
CA ARG A 140 -11.69 2.06 -21.86
C ARG A 140 -10.89 1.16 -20.91
N LEU A 141 -10.92 -0.13 -21.18
CA LEU A 141 -10.29 -1.15 -20.35
C LEU A 141 -9.05 -1.72 -21.02
N ALA A 142 -8.22 -2.44 -20.28
CA ALA A 142 -6.95 -2.97 -20.74
C ALA A 142 -7.05 -3.78 -22.04
N ARG A 143 -8.14 -4.55 -22.20
CA ARG A 143 -8.44 -5.30 -23.44
C ARG A 143 -8.58 -4.46 -24.70
N ASP A 144 -8.86 -3.18 -24.55
CA ASP A 144 -9.06 -2.26 -25.67
C ASP A 144 -7.73 -1.71 -26.21
N PHE A 145 -6.59 -2.05 -25.60
CA PHE A 145 -5.26 -1.52 -25.94
C PHE A 145 -4.32 -2.64 -26.40
N LYS A 146 -3.77 -2.51 -27.61
CA LYS A 146 -2.91 -3.54 -28.24
C LYS A 146 -1.59 -3.73 -27.49
N GLU A 147 -1.09 -2.67 -26.87
CA GLU A 147 0.14 -2.63 -26.08
C GLU A 147 0.10 -3.59 -24.89
N LEU A 148 -1.10 -3.91 -24.40
CA LEU A 148 -1.30 -4.81 -23.25
C LEU A 148 -1.62 -6.25 -23.68
N SER A 149 -1.85 -6.52 -24.97
CA SER A 149 -2.32 -7.83 -25.46
C SER A 149 -1.48 -9.01 -24.99
N GLY A 150 -0.15 -8.85 -24.92
CA GLY A 150 0.78 -9.89 -24.46
C GLY A 150 0.83 -10.13 -22.95
N MET A 151 0.07 -9.37 -22.16
CA MET A 151 0.03 -9.47 -20.69
C MET A 151 -1.39 -9.55 -20.11
N LEU A 152 -2.43 -9.68 -20.95
CA LEU A 152 -3.81 -9.79 -20.45
C LEU A 152 -4.06 -11.15 -19.80
N THR A 153 -4.82 -11.17 -18.70
CA THR A 153 -5.31 -12.40 -18.07
C THR A 153 -6.65 -12.19 -17.34
N ASP A 154 -7.21 -13.28 -16.78
CA ASP A 154 -8.34 -13.29 -15.84
C ASP A 154 -7.80 -13.40 -14.41
N VAL A 155 -7.51 -12.25 -13.77
CA VAL A 155 -6.84 -12.24 -12.45
C VAL A 155 -7.67 -12.93 -11.36
N PRO A 156 -9.00 -12.71 -11.24
CA PRO A 156 -9.82 -13.44 -10.27
C PRO A 156 -9.69 -14.96 -10.41
N ARG A 157 -9.74 -15.48 -11.65
CA ARG A 157 -9.60 -16.92 -11.91
C ARG A 157 -8.23 -17.44 -11.53
N GLU A 158 -7.18 -16.73 -11.93
CA GLU A 158 -5.80 -17.10 -11.62
C GLU A 158 -5.53 -17.18 -10.11
N VAL A 159 -6.07 -16.22 -9.35
CA VAL A 159 -5.99 -16.20 -7.90
C VAL A 159 -6.76 -17.38 -7.29
N ASP A 160 -8.01 -17.61 -7.71
CA ASP A 160 -8.82 -18.73 -7.21
C ASP A 160 -8.18 -20.09 -7.50
N GLU A 161 -7.67 -20.30 -8.71
CA GLU A 161 -6.96 -21.50 -9.11
C GLU A 161 -5.66 -21.73 -8.33
N SER A 162 -4.90 -20.67 -8.06
CA SER A 162 -3.69 -20.74 -7.23
C SER A 162 -4.05 -21.17 -5.81
N LEU A 163 -5.06 -20.52 -5.20
CA LEU A 163 -5.54 -20.86 -3.86
C LEU A 163 -6.08 -22.29 -3.79
N GLY A 164 -6.83 -22.74 -4.80
CA GLY A 164 -7.37 -24.09 -4.90
C GLY A 164 -6.29 -25.19 -4.97
N ARG A 165 -5.08 -24.86 -5.44
CA ARG A 165 -3.91 -25.74 -5.43
C ARG A 165 -3.02 -25.57 -4.19
N GLY A 166 -3.48 -24.81 -3.18
CA GLY A 166 -2.73 -24.54 -1.95
C GLY A 166 -1.65 -23.46 -2.09
N GLY A 167 -1.68 -22.69 -3.18
CA GLY A 167 -0.75 -21.61 -3.44
C GLY A 167 -0.86 -20.42 -2.48
N LEU A 168 0.17 -19.59 -2.49
CA LEU A 168 0.31 -18.41 -1.64
C LEU A 168 0.01 -17.14 -2.45
N VAL A 169 -0.94 -16.33 -1.97
CA VAL A 169 -1.33 -15.09 -2.65
C VAL A 169 -1.19 -13.90 -1.71
N VAL A 170 -0.51 -12.84 -2.17
CA VAL A 170 -0.45 -11.56 -1.48
C VAL A 170 -1.24 -10.52 -2.26
N VAL A 171 -2.14 -9.82 -1.59
CA VAL A 171 -2.89 -8.70 -2.17
C VAL A 171 -2.37 -7.38 -1.58
N GLU A 172 -1.96 -6.49 -2.47
CA GLU A 172 -1.39 -5.19 -2.17
C GLU A 172 -2.43 -4.08 -2.31
N GLY A 173 -2.85 -3.55 -1.17
CA GLY A 173 -3.67 -2.34 -1.08
C GLY A 173 -2.85 -1.07 -1.30
N THR A 174 -3.52 -0.01 -1.77
CA THR A 174 -2.96 1.34 -1.91
C THR A 174 -3.61 2.32 -0.94
N GLN A 175 -2.94 3.47 -0.73
CA GLN A 175 -3.37 4.49 0.24
C GLN A 175 -3.55 3.90 1.66
N GLY A 176 -4.26 4.60 2.54
CA GLY A 176 -4.59 4.11 3.88
C GLY A 176 -6.07 4.24 4.16
N THR A 177 -6.51 3.63 5.26
CA THR A 177 -7.92 3.55 5.68
C THR A 177 -8.63 4.91 5.66
N PHE A 178 -7.98 5.98 6.10
CA PHE A 178 -8.60 7.31 6.18
C PHE A 178 -8.54 8.12 4.88
N LEU A 179 -8.01 7.52 3.81
CA LEU A 179 -8.19 8.00 2.44
C LEU A 179 -9.30 7.24 1.70
N SER A 180 -10.02 6.34 2.36
CA SER A 180 -11.21 5.69 1.79
C SER A 180 -12.25 6.75 1.40
N LEU A 181 -12.86 6.59 0.23
CA LEU A 181 -13.97 7.42 -0.25
C LEU A 181 -15.15 7.47 0.74
N TYR A 182 -15.39 6.37 1.46
CA TYR A 182 -16.55 6.20 2.33
C TYR A 182 -16.21 6.37 3.81
N HIS A 183 -15.02 5.94 4.21
CA HIS A 183 -14.62 5.83 5.62
C HIS A 183 -13.50 6.79 6.02
N GLY A 184 -13.01 7.59 5.07
CA GLY A 184 -12.02 8.61 5.30
C GLY A 184 -12.59 9.99 5.61
N THR A 185 -11.72 11.00 5.57
CA THR A 185 -12.08 12.40 5.84
C THR A 185 -12.61 13.09 4.58
N TYR A 186 -13.73 12.61 4.03
CA TYR A 186 -14.35 13.20 2.84
C TYR A 186 -14.56 14.72 3.03
N PRO A 187 -14.23 15.58 2.03
CA PRO A 187 -13.86 15.25 0.66
C PRO A 187 -12.36 14.97 0.41
N TYR A 188 -11.51 15.06 1.43
CA TYR A 188 -10.06 14.93 1.33
C TYR A 188 -9.60 13.46 1.33
N VAL A 189 -10.10 12.69 0.36
CA VAL A 189 -9.93 11.23 0.23
C VAL A 189 -9.60 10.85 -1.21
N THR A 190 -9.32 9.58 -1.47
CA THR A 190 -9.23 9.07 -2.85
C THR A 190 -10.61 8.68 -3.39
N SER A 191 -10.69 8.33 -4.68
CA SER A 191 -11.94 8.07 -5.40
C SER A 191 -12.48 6.64 -5.22
N ARG A 192 -12.07 5.94 -4.16
CA ARG A 192 -12.34 4.51 -3.94
C ARG A 192 -12.25 4.14 -2.45
N ASP A 193 -12.79 2.99 -2.09
CA ASP A 193 -12.52 2.41 -0.79
C ASP A 193 -11.10 1.81 -0.73
N THR A 194 -10.47 1.93 0.44
CA THR A 194 -9.08 1.52 0.70
C THR A 194 -8.99 0.53 1.86
N THR A 195 -10.12 0.09 2.41
CA THR A 195 -10.17 -0.99 3.40
C THR A 195 -9.86 -2.34 2.77
N ALA A 196 -9.60 -3.35 3.60
CA ALA A 196 -9.43 -4.74 3.17
C ALA A 196 -10.60 -5.22 2.31
N SER A 197 -11.84 -4.89 2.68
CA SER A 197 -13.04 -5.24 1.92
C SER A 197 -13.07 -4.59 0.53
N GLY A 198 -12.74 -3.29 0.45
CA GLY A 198 -12.63 -2.58 -0.83
C GLY A 198 -11.55 -3.19 -1.73
N VAL A 199 -10.39 -3.50 -1.16
CA VAL A 199 -9.28 -4.16 -1.87
C VAL A 199 -9.68 -5.54 -2.38
N LEU A 200 -10.38 -6.35 -1.59
CA LEU A 200 -10.88 -7.67 -2.02
C LEU A 200 -11.89 -7.58 -3.17
N SER A 201 -12.80 -6.61 -3.09
CA SER A 201 -13.76 -6.34 -4.16
C SER A 201 -13.08 -6.04 -5.48
N GLU A 202 -11.89 -5.44 -5.45
CA GLU A 202 -11.17 -5.09 -6.67
C GLU A 202 -10.38 -6.23 -7.29
N VAL A 203 -9.83 -7.12 -6.45
CA VAL A 203 -9.19 -8.34 -6.95
C VAL A 203 -10.23 -9.32 -7.48
N GLY A 204 -11.46 -9.28 -6.96
CA GLY A 204 -12.53 -10.21 -7.33
C GLY A 204 -12.45 -11.51 -6.53
N VAL A 205 -12.09 -11.43 -5.25
CA VAL A 205 -11.91 -12.62 -4.38
C VAL A 205 -12.95 -12.64 -3.27
N SER A 206 -13.43 -13.83 -2.93
CA SER A 206 -14.36 -14.04 -1.83
C SER A 206 -13.71 -13.64 -0.49
N PRO A 207 -14.43 -12.92 0.39
CA PRO A 207 -13.92 -12.64 1.74
C PRO A 207 -13.69 -13.92 2.57
N ARG A 208 -14.30 -15.05 2.18
CA ARG A 208 -14.07 -16.35 2.84
C ARG A 208 -12.70 -16.97 2.52
N SER A 209 -12.03 -16.51 1.46
CA SER A 209 -10.72 -17.02 1.06
C SER A 209 -9.57 -16.34 1.80
N VAL A 210 -9.85 -15.25 2.52
CA VAL A 210 -8.85 -14.47 3.26
C VAL A 210 -8.42 -15.25 4.49
N SER A 211 -7.11 -15.52 4.60
CA SER A 211 -6.54 -16.09 5.84
C SER A 211 -6.01 -14.99 6.74
N ASP A 212 -5.34 -13.99 6.14
CA ASP A 212 -4.66 -12.94 6.88
C ASP A 212 -4.97 -11.55 6.35
N ILE A 213 -5.12 -10.62 7.27
CA ILE A 213 -5.18 -9.19 6.98
C ILE A 213 -4.07 -8.53 7.81
N VAL A 214 -3.06 -8.02 7.11
CA VAL A 214 -1.95 -7.25 7.69
C VAL A 214 -2.32 -5.77 7.59
N LEU A 215 -2.61 -5.15 8.73
CA LEU A 215 -2.82 -3.71 8.79
C LEU A 215 -1.48 -3.01 9.09
N VAL A 216 -1.02 -2.21 8.13
CA VAL A 216 0.27 -1.52 8.23
C VAL A 216 0.06 -0.14 8.85
N PHE A 217 0.70 0.08 10.00
CA PHE A 217 0.87 1.41 10.56
C PHE A 217 2.34 1.84 10.48
N LYS A 218 2.53 3.14 10.57
CA LYS A 218 3.82 3.75 10.80
C LYS A 218 3.90 4.18 12.26
N ALA A 219 5.09 4.19 12.87
CA ALA A 219 5.29 4.61 14.26
C ALA A 219 4.84 6.05 14.59
N PHE A 220 4.52 6.83 13.55
CA PHE A 220 3.87 8.14 13.62
C PHE A 220 2.94 8.30 12.42
N VAL A 221 1.99 9.22 12.48
CA VAL A 221 1.03 9.47 11.41
C VAL A 221 1.61 10.50 10.44
N SER A 222 1.39 10.29 9.13
CA SER A 222 1.69 11.29 8.11
C SER A 222 0.52 11.46 7.15
N ARG A 223 0.38 12.66 6.57
CA ARG A 223 -0.67 13.00 5.61
C ARG A 223 -0.13 13.91 4.51
N VAL A 224 -0.50 13.63 3.26
CA VAL A 224 -0.24 14.48 2.10
C VAL A 224 -1.50 15.26 1.74
N GLY A 225 -1.34 16.52 1.33
CA GLY A 225 -2.46 17.35 0.88
C GLY A 225 -3.27 17.94 2.03
N ALA A 226 -4.44 18.48 1.71
CA ALA A 226 -5.32 19.16 2.65
C ALA A 226 -6.08 18.17 3.59
N GLY A 227 -6.95 18.72 4.42
CA GLY A 227 -7.77 18.01 5.40
C GLY A 227 -7.14 17.92 6.79
N GLU A 228 -7.94 17.58 7.80
CA GLU A 228 -7.51 17.61 9.19
C GLU A 228 -6.51 16.49 9.54
N LEU A 229 -5.47 16.81 10.31
CA LEU A 229 -4.59 15.81 10.90
C LEU A 229 -4.58 16.01 12.43
N PRO A 230 -5.32 15.20 13.20
CA PRO A 230 -5.35 15.32 14.66
C PRO A 230 -3.95 15.15 15.26
N GLY A 231 -3.52 16.13 16.05
CA GLY A 231 -2.17 16.15 16.65
C GLY A 231 -1.05 16.54 15.68
N GLU A 232 -1.37 17.23 14.58
CA GLU A 232 -0.38 17.75 13.64
C GLU A 232 0.69 18.59 14.35
N LEU A 233 1.95 18.26 14.09
CA LEU A 233 3.10 18.96 14.60
C LEU A 233 3.41 20.21 13.76
N LYS A 234 3.99 21.21 14.41
CA LYS A 234 4.59 22.33 13.68
C LYS A 234 5.78 21.85 12.85
N PRO A 235 6.07 22.47 11.68
CA PRO A 235 7.17 22.07 10.81
C PRO A 235 8.52 21.96 11.51
N GLU A 236 8.82 22.87 12.44
CA GLU A 236 10.09 22.92 13.17
C GLU A 236 10.24 21.72 14.12
N GLU A 237 9.14 21.28 14.74
CA GLU A 237 9.11 20.10 15.61
C GLU A 237 9.26 18.80 14.80
N ALA A 238 8.63 18.74 13.62
CA ALA A 238 8.79 17.63 12.69
C ALA A 238 10.24 17.51 12.20
N GLU A 239 10.90 18.64 11.92
CA GLU A 239 12.31 18.69 11.52
C GLU A 239 13.24 18.28 12.66
N ALA A 240 13.03 18.80 13.87
CA ALA A 240 13.81 18.42 15.04
C ALA A 240 13.72 16.90 15.36
N ARG A 241 12.60 16.26 15.04
CA ARG A 241 12.40 14.80 15.16
C ARG A 241 12.95 13.99 13.98
N GLY A 242 13.36 14.65 12.89
CA GLY A 242 13.76 13.99 11.65
C GLY A 242 12.62 13.25 10.94
N TRP A 243 11.36 13.69 11.15
CA TRP A 243 10.16 13.04 10.60
C TRP A 243 9.68 13.65 9.28
N VAL A 244 10.41 14.65 8.76
CA VAL A 244 10.09 15.32 7.51
C VAL A 244 10.24 14.35 6.34
N GLU A 245 9.15 14.16 5.58
CA GLU A 245 9.11 13.26 4.44
C GLU A 245 8.45 13.93 3.23
N ARG A 246 8.76 13.41 2.03
CA ARG A 246 8.16 13.84 0.77
C ARG A 246 7.39 12.70 0.13
N GLY A 247 6.23 13.02 -0.45
CA GLY A 247 5.40 12.06 -1.18
C GLY A 247 6.08 11.53 -2.43
N THR A 248 6.00 10.22 -2.66
CA THR A 248 6.66 9.52 -3.78
C THR A 248 6.19 10.01 -5.15
N VAL A 249 4.91 10.37 -5.28
CA VAL A 249 4.29 10.77 -6.57
C VAL A 249 4.44 12.28 -6.80
N THR A 250 4.03 13.11 -5.83
CA THR A 250 3.94 14.57 -6.02
C THR A 250 5.15 15.35 -5.51
N GLY A 251 6.06 14.74 -4.74
CA GLY A 251 7.19 15.43 -4.09
C GLY A 251 6.82 16.40 -2.95
N ARG A 252 5.52 16.66 -2.74
CA ARG A 252 4.97 17.47 -1.63
C ARG A 252 5.44 16.96 -0.27
N LEU A 253 5.69 17.90 0.65
CA LEU A 253 5.99 17.60 2.04
C LEU A 253 4.77 16.96 2.73
N ARG A 254 5.06 16.01 3.63
CA ARG A 254 4.06 15.36 4.47
C ARG A 254 3.91 16.12 5.78
N ARG A 255 2.67 16.38 6.16
CA ARG A 255 2.31 16.79 7.52
C ARG A 255 2.42 15.56 8.43
N VAL A 256 2.86 15.73 9.66
CA VAL A 256 3.13 14.61 10.57
C VAL A 256 2.51 14.85 11.94
N ALA A 257 2.12 13.77 12.60
CA ALA A 257 1.57 13.75 13.95
C ALA A 257 2.10 12.52 14.69
N PRO A 258 2.16 12.52 16.04
CA PRO A 258 2.45 11.33 16.82
C PRO A 258 1.47 10.18 16.50
N PHE A 259 1.84 8.96 16.88
CA PHE A 259 0.95 7.81 16.73
C PHE A 259 -0.40 8.06 17.41
N ASN A 260 -1.49 7.84 16.67
CA ASN A 260 -2.84 8.12 17.16
C ASN A 260 -3.60 6.81 17.38
N VAL A 261 -3.78 6.43 18.65
CA VAL A 261 -4.42 5.17 19.06
C VAL A 261 -5.89 5.13 18.67
N GLU A 262 -6.62 6.24 18.75
CA GLU A 262 -8.05 6.27 18.42
C GLU A 262 -8.29 6.08 16.92
N LEU A 263 -7.46 6.72 16.08
CA LEU A 263 -7.45 6.45 14.64
C LEU A 263 -7.06 4.99 14.36
N ALA A 264 -6.05 4.45 15.05
CA ALA A 264 -5.66 3.06 14.88
C ALA A 264 -6.77 2.07 15.29
N LYS A 265 -7.47 2.29 16.41
CA LYS A 265 -8.64 1.51 16.86
C LYS A 265 -9.76 1.54 15.82
N ARG A 266 -10.03 2.71 15.22
CA ARG A 266 -11.02 2.82 14.12
C ARG A 266 -10.58 2.05 12.88
N ALA A 267 -9.29 2.10 12.51
CA ALA A 267 -8.78 1.35 11.37
C ALA A 267 -8.83 -0.18 11.61
N VAL A 268 -8.52 -0.63 12.83
CA VAL A 268 -8.69 -2.03 13.26
C VAL A 268 -10.16 -2.45 13.20
N MET A 269 -11.08 -1.60 13.64
CA MET A 269 -12.52 -1.89 13.54
C MET A 269 -12.97 -2.11 12.10
N LEU A 270 -12.54 -1.24 11.17
CA LEU A 270 -12.94 -1.28 9.76
C LEU A 270 -12.32 -2.45 8.98
N ASN A 271 -11.07 -2.82 9.29
CA ASN A 271 -10.33 -3.83 8.54
C ASN A 271 -10.28 -5.20 9.21
N LYS A 272 -10.59 -5.29 10.51
CA LYS A 272 -10.50 -6.50 11.34
C LYS A 272 -9.23 -7.32 11.06
N PRO A 273 -8.03 -6.72 11.24
CA PRO A 273 -6.78 -7.39 10.92
C PRO A 273 -6.53 -8.61 11.80
N THR A 274 -5.88 -9.63 11.23
CA THR A 274 -5.33 -10.76 12.00
C THR A 274 -4.01 -10.37 12.66
N GLN A 275 -3.30 -9.39 12.10
CA GLN A 275 -2.01 -8.94 12.58
C GLN A 275 -1.68 -7.51 12.12
N ILE A 276 -0.76 -6.87 12.85
CA ILE A 276 -0.28 -5.52 12.58
C ILE A 276 1.19 -5.55 12.14
N ALA A 277 1.50 -4.73 11.13
CA ALA A 277 2.87 -4.35 10.82
C ALA A 277 3.13 -2.90 11.24
N ILE A 278 4.18 -2.65 12.02
CA ILE A 278 4.67 -1.31 12.35
C ILE A 278 5.89 -1.02 11.50
N THR A 279 5.92 0.10 10.79
CA THR A 279 7.12 0.57 10.09
C THR A 279 7.72 1.81 10.74
N LYS A 280 8.99 2.09 10.39
CA LYS A 280 9.73 3.27 10.84
C LYS A 280 9.85 3.33 12.37
N LEU A 281 9.97 2.17 13.02
CA LEU A 281 10.22 2.12 14.47
C LEU A 281 11.54 2.82 14.80
N ASP A 282 12.54 2.74 13.92
CA ASP A 282 13.83 3.40 14.02
C ASP A 282 13.74 4.94 14.00
N ALA A 283 12.66 5.51 13.49
CA ALA A 283 12.41 6.95 13.55
C ALA A 283 11.93 7.41 14.93
N LEU A 284 11.30 6.53 15.70
CA LEU A 284 10.90 6.80 17.09
C LEU A 284 11.98 6.36 18.09
N PHE A 285 12.66 5.25 17.78
CA PHE A 285 13.71 4.66 18.61
C PHE A 285 14.96 4.40 17.75
N PRO A 286 15.89 5.37 17.62
CA PRO A 286 17.07 5.23 16.77
C PRO A 286 17.91 3.96 17.01
N GLY A 287 17.95 3.45 18.25
CA GLY A 287 18.63 2.20 18.61
C GLY A 287 18.02 0.94 17.99
N ALA A 288 16.78 1.01 17.48
CA ALA A 288 16.15 -0.07 16.74
C ALA A 288 16.68 -0.22 15.31
N ARG A 289 17.46 0.74 14.80
CA ARG A 289 17.90 0.76 13.40
C ARG A 289 18.63 -0.54 13.00
N GLY A 290 18.14 -1.18 11.93
CA GLY A 290 18.73 -2.38 11.34
C GLY A 290 18.62 -3.66 12.18
N LYS A 291 17.93 -3.63 13.33
CA LYS A 291 17.71 -4.82 14.16
C LYS A 291 16.75 -5.79 13.48
N ARG A 292 17.00 -7.10 13.62
CA ARG A 292 16.24 -8.15 12.92
C ARG A 292 15.66 -9.22 13.82
N SER A 293 15.95 -9.18 15.12
CA SER A 293 15.34 -10.03 16.14
C SER A 293 14.71 -9.20 17.26
N TRP A 294 13.73 -9.78 17.97
CA TRP A 294 13.03 -9.10 19.06
C TRP A 294 13.97 -8.71 20.22
N GLY A 295 14.89 -9.61 20.56
CA GLY A 295 15.85 -9.43 21.65
C GLY A 295 16.83 -8.28 21.42
N GLU A 296 17.13 -7.95 20.16
CA GLU A 296 18.03 -6.86 19.78
C GLU A 296 17.42 -5.47 19.89
N LEU A 297 16.10 -5.36 19.94
CA LEU A 297 15.42 -4.07 20.05
C LEU A 297 15.71 -3.40 21.41
N PRO A 298 15.76 -2.06 21.48
CA PRO A 298 15.79 -1.36 22.75
C PRO A 298 14.57 -1.71 23.62
N ALA A 299 14.75 -1.72 24.94
CA ALA A 299 13.69 -2.14 25.87
C ALA A 299 12.46 -1.22 25.79
N GLU A 300 12.66 0.07 25.58
CA GLU A 300 11.62 1.07 25.33
C GLU A 300 10.87 0.83 24.03
N ALA A 301 11.57 0.38 22.98
CA ALA A 301 10.96 0.07 21.69
C ALA A 301 10.05 -1.16 21.79
N ARG A 302 10.52 -2.21 22.49
CA ARG A 302 9.69 -3.38 22.80
C ARG A 302 8.46 -3.03 23.64
N ARG A 303 8.61 -2.23 24.69
CA ARG A 303 7.49 -1.76 25.52
C ARG A 303 6.46 -1.00 24.69
N TRP A 304 6.90 -0.13 23.78
CA TRP A 304 6.01 0.63 22.91
C TRP A 304 5.27 -0.29 21.93
N VAL A 305 5.95 -1.27 21.32
CA VAL A 305 5.31 -2.25 20.42
C VAL A 305 4.26 -3.09 21.17
N ASN A 306 4.59 -3.58 22.37
CA ASN A 306 3.65 -4.35 23.20
C ASN A 306 2.45 -3.49 23.59
N TRP A 307 2.67 -2.24 24.00
CA TRP A 307 1.58 -1.30 24.28
C TRP A 307 0.66 -1.07 23.08
N VAL A 308 1.21 -0.90 21.85
CA VAL A 308 0.37 -0.80 20.64
C VAL A 308 -0.45 -2.07 20.42
N SER A 309 0.16 -3.24 20.60
CA SER A 309 -0.53 -4.52 20.47
C SER A 309 -1.68 -4.67 21.48
N GLU A 310 -1.45 -4.25 22.74
CA GLU A 310 -2.45 -4.28 23.83
C GLU A 310 -3.59 -3.30 23.56
N GLU A 311 -3.30 -2.05 23.23
CA GLU A 311 -4.31 -1.01 22.96
C GLU A 311 -5.22 -1.35 21.77
N LEU A 312 -4.67 -2.03 20.76
CA LEU A 312 -5.39 -2.37 19.55
C LEU A 312 -6.06 -3.75 19.61
N GLY A 313 -5.70 -4.58 20.59
CA GLY A 313 -6.21 -5.94 20.74
C GLY A 313 -5.86 -6.85 19.55
N VAL A 314 -4.78 -6.55 18.83
CA VAL A 314 -4.31 -7.28 17.64
C VAL A 314 -2.79 -7.40 17.73
N PRO A 315 -2.20 -8.58 17.52
CA PRO A 315 -0.76 -8.78 17.64
C PRO A 315 0.02 -7.94 16.61
N VAL A 316 1.03 -7.22 17.08
CA VAL A 316 2.06 -6.67 16.20
C VAL A 316 3.05 -7.78 15.88
N THR A 317 3.15 -8.17 14.62
CA THR A 317 3.96 -9.33 14.20
C THR A 317 5.11 -8.97 13.27
N LEU A 318 5.05 -7.83 12.60
CA LEU A 318 6.06 -7.34 11.67
C LEU A 318 6.52 -5.94 12.10
N ILE A 319 7.82 -5.76 12.32
CA ILE A 319 8.37 -4.51 12.86
C ILE A 319 9.52 -4.04 11.98
N GLY A 320 9.25 -3.01 11.18
CA GLY A 320 10.21 -2.37 10.30
C GLY A 320 11.15 -1.44 11.07
N THR A 321 12.43 -1.77 11.01
CA THR A 321 13.54 -1.16 11.77
C THR A 321 14.49 -0.36 10.89
N GLY A 322 14.08 -0.01 9.67
CA GLY A 322 14.94 0.71 8.72
C GLY A 322 14.28 0.88 7.37
N GLU A 323 15.07 1.22 6.35
CA GLU A 323 14.55 1.44 5.00
C GLU A 323 14.62 0.20 4.11
N ASP A 324 15.65 -0.65 4.28
CA ASP A 324 15.81 -1.88 3.52
C ASP A 324 14.67 -2.86 3.85
N ALA A 325 14.21 -3.61 2.84
CA ALA A 325 13.14 -4.59 3.00
C ALA A 325 13.47 -5.63 4.09
N MET A 326 14.74 -6.01 4.23
CA MET A 326 15.21 -7.00 5.20
C MET A 326 15.41 -6.45 6.61
N ASP A 327 15.34 -5.13 6.82
CA ASP A 327 15.37 -4.52 8.15
C ASP A 327 14.00 -4.66 8.82
N MET A 328 13.67 -5.90 9.17
CA MET A 328 12.38 -6.31 9.71
C MET A 328 12.61 -7.33 10.83
N VAL A 329 11.96 -7.13 11.96
CA VAL A 329 11.75 -8.19 12.96
C VAL A 329 10.43 -8.88 12.62
N ASP A 330 10.45 -10.20 12.48
CA ASP A 330 9.27 -11.01 12.13
C ASP A 330 8.96 -12.03 13.24
N LEU A 331 7.91 -11.72 13.99
CA LEU A 331 7.45 -12.50 15.13
C LEU A 331 6.46 -13.61 14.72
N ARG A 332 6.09 -13.71 13.43
CA ARG A 332 5.16 -14.75 12.94
C ARG A 332 5.78 -16.15 13.00
N ARG A 333 7.11 -16.25 13.07
CA ARG A 333 7.88 -17.51 12.95
C ARG A 333 8.46 -18.04 14.28
N GLY A 334 8.00 -17.55 15.43
CA GLY A 334 8.27 -18.20 16.73
C GLY A 334 9.16 -17.45 17.73
N GLU A 335 9.51 -16.19 17.48
CA GLU A 335 9.90 -15.29 18.57
C GLU A 335 8.62 -14.66 19.11
N ALA A 336 8.07 -15.23 20.19
CA ALA A 336 6.94 -14.61 20.88
C ALA A 336 7.35 -13.20 21.37
N ALA A 337 6.45 -12.21 21.16
CA ALA A 337 6.51 -10.93 21.87
C ALA A 337 6.25 -11.12 23.36
#